data_AF-A0A7M4CCK9-F1
#
_entry.id   AF-A0A7M4CCK9-F1
#
_cell.length_a   1.000
_cell.length_b   1.000
_cell.length_c   1.000
_cell.angle_alpha   90.00
_cell.angle_beta   90.00
_cell.angle_gamma   90.00
#
_symmetry.space_group_name_H-M   'P 1'
#
loop_
_entity.id
_entity.type
_entity.pdbx_description
1 polymer ?
#
loop_
_entity_poly.entity_id
_entity_poly.type
_entity_poly.pdbx_seq_one_letter_code
_entity_poly.pdbx_strand_id
1 'polypeptide(L)' 'MVINDLERNNLEIVIAKMNEASAIFSKLAANSVDDDFVAEMDAASGELTDFTDKLRSVTSQAHMIDYAEYHERYLRD' A
#
# COMPACT_ATOMS: atom_id res chain seq x y z
N MET A 1 8.47 11.56 -11.91
CA MET A 1 9.21 10.31 -11.63
C MET A 1 8.33 9.20 -12.14
N VAL A 2 8.72 8.59 -13.26
CA VAL A 2 7.99 7.47 -13.86
C VAL A 2 8.40 6.21 -13.10
N ILE A 3 7.44 5.54 -12.46
CA ILE A 3 7.69 4.26 -11.77
C ILE A 3 7.66 3.18 -12.83
N ASN A 4 8.82 2.56 -13.10
CA ASN A 4 8.89 1.49 -14.10
C ASN A 4 8.17 0.23 -13.61
N ASP A 5 7.90 -0.71 -14.53
CA ASP A 5 7.14 -1.93 -14.22
C ASP A 5 7.77 -2.78 -13.09
N LEU A 6 9.10 -2.75 -12.96
CA LEU A 6 9.82 -3.48 -11.90
C LEU A 6 9.59 -2.82 -10.53
N GLU A 7 9.64 -1.50 -10.47
CA GLU A 7 9.35 -0.73 -9.27
C GLU A 7 7.88 -0.84 -8.86
N ARG A 8 6.95 -0.94 -9.83
CA ARG A 8 5.53 -1.23 -9.56
C ARG A 8 5.31 -2.62 -8.98
N ASN A 9 5.94 -3.65 -9.54
CA ASN A 9 5.87 -4.99 -8.98
C ASN A 9 6.43 -5.04 -7.55
N ASN A 10 7.53 -4.33 -7.29
CA ASN A 10 8.08 -4.23 -5.94
C ASN A 10 7.11 -3.51 -4.98
N LEU A 11 6.43 -2.45 -5.41
CA LEU A 11 5.41 -1.76 -4.62
C LEU A 11 4.22 -2.68 -4.27
N GLU A 12 3.72 -3.44 -5.24
CA GLU A 12 2.63 -4.41 -5.01
C GLU A 12 3.05 -5.52 -4.04
N ILE A 13 4.31 -5.99 -4.11
CA ILE A 13 4.85 -6.96 -3.13
C ILE A 13 4.92 -6.34 -1.73
N VAL A 14 5.33 -5.08 -1.62
CA VAL A 14 5.37 -4.37 -0.32
C VAL A 14 3.95 -4.23 0.25
N ILE A 15 2.98 -3.82 -0.58
CA ILE A 15 1.56 -3.74 -0.21
C ILE A 15 1.05 -5.11 0.29
N ALA A 16 1.36 -6.19 -0.42
CA ALA A 16 0.95 -7.54 -0.02
C ALA A 16 1.51 -7.93 1.36
N LYS A 17 2.80 -7.69 1.60
CA LYS A 17 3.45 -7.97 2.89
C LYS A 17 2.87 -7.13 4.04
N MET A 18 2.47 -5.90 3.77
CA MET A 18 1.82 -5.04 4.77
C MET A 18 0.43 -5.53 5.14
N ASN A 19 -0.35 -6.01 4.16
CA ASN A 19 -1.63 -6.67 4.43
C ASN A 19 -1.44 -7.96 5.25
N GLU A 20 -0.40 -8.75 4.97
CA GLU A 20 -0.06 -9.93 5.78
C GLU A 20 0.30 -9.54 7.22
N ALA A 21 1.09 -8.49 7.43
CA ALA A 21 1.44 -8.00 8.76
C ALA A 21 0.19 -7.54 9.54
N SER A 22 -0.71 -6.77 8.92
CA SER A 22 -1.99 -6.37 9.52
C SER A 22 -2.82 -7.59 9.93
N ALA A 23 -2.89 -8.62 9.08
CA ALA A 23 -3.60 -9.86 9.41
C ALA A 23 -2.95 -10.64 10.58
N ILE A 24 -1.62 -10.56 10.74
CA ILE A 24 -0.92 -11.13 11.90
C ILE A 24 -1.27 -10.34 13.17
N PHE A 25 -1.27 -9.01 13.13
CA PHE A 25 -1.64 -8.18 14.27
C PHE A 25 -3.06 -8.45 14.75
N SER A 26 -4.03 -8.53 13.83
CA SER A 26 -5.40 -8.90 14.18
C SER A 26 -5.51 -10.28 14.84
N LYS A 27 -4.71 -11.27 14.38
CA LYS A 27 -4.67 -12.60 15.01
C LYS A 27 -4.03 -12.58 16.39
N LEU A 28 -2.99 -11.77 16.60
CA LEU A 28 -2.33 -11.63 17.90
C LEU A 28 -3.26 -10.93 18.90
N ALA A 29 -3.89 -9.84 18.49
CA ALA A 29 -4.88 -9.12 19.29
C ALA A 29 -6.04 -10.03 19.71
N ALA A 30 -6.63 -10.77 18.77
CA ALA A 30 -7.77 -11.66 19.03
C ALA A 30 -7.45 -12.81 20.01
N ASN A 31 -6.17 -13.16 20.20
CA ASN A 31 -5.74 -14.21 21.13
C ASN A 31 -5.17 -13.65 22.44
N SER A 32 -5.15 -12.33 22.63
CA SER A 32 -4.66 -11.70 23.84
C SER A 32 -5.79 -11.48 24.86
N VAL A 33 -5.44 -11.52 26.14
CA VAL A 33 -6.31 -11.12 27.26
C VAL A 33 -5.89 -9.77 27.86
N ASP A 34 -4.83 -9.17 27.30
CA ASP A 34 -4.29 -7.88 27.69
C ASP A 34 -4.91 -6.79 26.81
N ASP A 35 -5.81 -6.02 27.39
CA ASP A 35 -6.57 -4.96 26.70
C ASP A 35 -5.67 -3.85 26.14
N ASP A 36 -4.56 -3.52 26.83
CA ASP A 36 -3.62 -2.49 26.38
C ASP A 36 -2.87 -2.98 25.14
N PHE A 37 -2.46 -4.25 25.13
CA PHE A 37 -1.83 -4.88 23.96
C PHE A 37 -2.79 -4.94 22.76
N VAL A 38 -4.07 -5.28 23.00
CA VAL A 38 -5.09 -5.30 21.94
C VAL A 38 -5.25 -3.92 21.32
N ALA A 39 -5.35 -2.87 22.14
CA ALA A 39 -5.47 -1.50 21.66
C ALA A 39 -4.24 -1.05 20.84
N GLU A 40 -3.03 -1.43 21.26
CA GLU A 40 -1.80 -1.12 20.53
C GLU A 40 -1.74 -1.83 19.16
N MET A 41 -2.13 -3.11 19.11
CA MET A 41 -2.17 -3.87 17.86
C MET A 41 -3.23 -3.34 16.89
N ASP A 42 -4.40 -2.92 17.39
CA ASP A 42 -5.44 -2.29 16.57
C ASP A 42 -4.96 -0.96 15.99
N ALA A 43 -4.29 -0.13 16.79
CA ALA A 43 -3.68 1.12 16.33
C ALA A 43 -2.62 0.87 15.24
N ALA A 44 -1.70 -0.07 15.47
CA ALA A 44 -0.67 -0.44 14.50
C ALA A 44 -1.27 -0.99 13.19
N SER A 45 -2.35 -1.76 13.27
CA SER A 45 -3.08 -2.26 12.09
C SER A 45 -3.75 -1.14 11.30
N GLY A 46 -4.30 -0.13 12.00
CA GLY A 46 -4.83 1.08 11.40
C GLY A 46 -3.77 1.87 10.64
N GLU A 47 -2.60 2.09 11.24
CA GLU A 47 -1.48 2.79 10.59
C GLU A 47 -0.98 2.04 9.34
N LEU A 48 -0.91 0.71 9.39
CA LEU A 48 -0.55 -0.11 8.23
C LEU A 48 -1.57 0.02 7.09
N THR A 49 -2.85 0.09 7.42
CA THR A 49 -3.93 0.28 6.42
C THR A 49 -3.78 1.63 5.74
N ASP A 50 -3.64 2.71 6.52
CA ASP A 50 -3.45 4.06 6.01
C ASP A 50 -2.20 4.19 5.13
N PHE A 51 -1.10 3.55 5.53
CA PHE A 51 0.13 3.57 4.75
C PHE A 51 0.00 2.76 3.45
N THR A 52 -0.67 1.61 3.49
CA THR A 52 -0.94 0.79 2.30
C THR A 52 -1.79 1.56 1.28
N ASP A 53 -2.79 2.31 1.74
CA ASP A 53 -3.64 3.11 0.85
C ASP A 53 -2.89 4.30 0.24
N LYS A 54 -1.97 4.92 0.99
CA LYS A 54 -1.04 5.93 0.43
C LYS A 54 -0.15 5.34 -0.67
N LEU A 55 0.38 4.14 -0.48
CA LEU A 55 1.17 3.46 -1.51
C LEU A 55 0.35 3.16 -2.76
N ARG A 56 -0.90 2.68 -2.62
CA ARG A 56 -1.81 2.47 -3.75
C ARG A 56 -2.10 3.77 -4.50
N SER A 57 -2.28 4.87 -3.79
CA SER A 57 -2.46 6.19 -4.40
C SER A 57 -1.24 6.60 -5.23
N VAL A 58 -0.02 6.35 -4.74
CA VAL A 58 1.22 6.62 -5.49
C VAL A 58 1.30 5.77 -6.76
N THR A 59 0.96 4.47 -6.68
CA THR A 59 0.88 3.59 -7.86
C THR A 59 -0.12 4.11 -8.89
N SER A 60 -1.31 4.54 -8.44
CA SER A 60 -2.35 5.09 -9.33
C SER A 60 -1.93 6.41 -9.99
N GLN A 61 -1.30 7.32 -9.25
CA GLN A 61 -0.78 8.57 -9.79
C GLN A 61 0.33 8.34 -10.81
N ALA A 62 1.22 7.37 -10.58
CA ALA A 62 2.24 6.99 -11.55
C ALA A 62 1.62 6.49 -12.87
N HIS A 63 0.57 5.66 -12.80
CA HIS A 63 -0.16 5.21 -13.98
C HIS A 63 -0.77 6.36 -14.79
N MET A 64 -1.30 7.38 -14.12
CA MET A 64 -1.87 8.56 -14.80
C MET A 64 -0.81 9.39 -15.52
N ILE A 65 0.37 9.54 -14.90
CA ILE A 65 1.50 10.26 -15.50
C ILE A 65 2.01 9.52 -16.74
N ASP A 66 2.20 8.21 -16.65
CA ASP A 66 2.65 7.38 -17.77
C ASP A 66 1.69 7.48 -18.97
N TYR A 67 0.39 7.46 -18.71
CA TYR A 67 -0.64 7.63 -19.75
C TYR A 67 -0.61 9.03 -20.38
N ALA A 68 -0.49 10.08 -19.57
CA ALA A 68 -0.43 11.46 -20.06
C ALA A 68 0.81 11.71 -20.93
N GLU A 69 1.98 11.22 -20.51
CA GLU A 69 3.23 11.33 -21.29
C GLU A 69 3.15 10.55 -22.60
N TYR A 70 2.56 9.35 -22.60
CA TYR A 70 2.32 8.57 -23.82
C TYR A 70 1.39 9.31 -24.79
N HIS A 71 0.29 9.86 -24.27
CA HIS A 71 -0.68 10.60 -25.08
C HIS A 71 -0.05 11.85 -25.69
N GLU A 72 0.73 12.64 -24.92
CA GLU A 72 1.40 13.83 -25.45
C GLU A 72 2.45 13.51 -26.52
N ARG A 73 3.19 12.39 -26.40
CA ARG A 73 4.24 12.03 -27.37
C ARG A 73 3.74 11.39 -28.64
N TYR A 74 2.67 10.61 -28.58
CA TYR A 74 2.30 9.69 -29.66
C TYR A 74 0.88 9.87 -30.18
N LEU A 75 0.01 10.57 -29.44
CA LEU A 75 -1.40 10.76 -29.80
C LEU A 75 -1.76 12.23 -30.01
N ARG A 76 -0.80 13.14 -29.91
CA ARG A 76 -1.00 14.56 -30.18
C ARG A 76 -0.64 14.83 -31.65
N ASP A 77 -1.68 14.91 -32.48
CA ASP A 77 -1.61 15.41 -33.87
C ASP A 77 -1.10 16.86 -33.92
#